data_AF-X1IZ63-F1
#
_entry.id   AF-X1IZ63-F1
#
_cell.length_a   1.000
_cell.length_b   1.000
_cell.length_c   1.000
_cell.angle_alpha   90.00
_cell.angle_beta   90.00
_cell.angle_gamma   90.00
#
_symmetry.space_group_name_H-M   'P 1'
#
loop_
_entity.id
_entity.type
_entity.pdbx_description
1 polymer ?
#
loop_
_entity_poly.entity_id
_entity_poly.type
_entity_poly.pdbx_seq_one_letter_code
_entity_poly.pdbx_strand_id
1 'polypeptide(L)' 'GSSLNKTIDIGEFMENLIKSPLFTEVALLGMTKRTMDKREVMDFAIGCKLRGPVPLQKGL' A
#
# COMPACT_ATOMS: atom_id res chain seq x y z
N GLY A 1 -1.71 15.56 13.32
CA GLY A 1 -1.85 14.42 12.39
C GLY A 1 -3.31 14.32 11.99
N SER A 2 -3.61 14.41 10.70
CA SER A 2 -4.99 14.30 10.20
C SER A 2 -5.45 12.85 10.27
N SER A 3 -6.37 12.54 11.19
CA SER A 3 -7.08 11.26 11.22
C SER A 3 -7.83 11.09 9.90
N LEU A 4 -7.47 10.07 9.12
CA LEU A 4 -8.18 9.71 7.89
C LEU A 4 -9.51 9.05 8.29
N ASN A 5 -10.55 9.85 8.53
CA ASN A 5 -11.94 9.37 8.72
C ASN A 5 -12.56 8.89 7.38
N LYS A 6 -11.78 8.23 6.53
CA LYS A 6 -12.24 7.73 5.23
C LYS A 6 -12.20 6.21 5.27
N THR A 7 -13.33 5.58 4.97
CA THR A 7 -13.38 4.18 4.56
C THR A 7 -12.48 4.07 3.33
N ILE A 8 -11.43 3.27 3.42
CA ILE A 8 -10.53 2.96 2.31
C ILE A 8 -11.05 1.68 1.67
N ASP A 9 -11.26 1.70 0.35
CA ASP A 9 -11.34 0.46 -0.42
C ASP A 9 -9.92 -0.11 -0.53
N ILE A 10 -9.67 -1.17 0.22
CA ILE A 10 -8.35 -1.82 0.25
C ILE A 10 -8.03 -2.46 -1.11
N GLY A 11 -9.04 -2.89 -1.86
CA GLY A 11 -8.87 -3.41 -3.20
C GLY A 11 -8.34 -2.35 -4.15
N GLU A 12 -9.02 -1.19 -4.21
CA GLU A 12 -8.59 -0.05 -5.02
C GLU A 12 -7.20 0.45 -4.61
N PHE A 13 -6.94 0.51 -3.30
CA PHE A 13 -5.63 0.92 -2.77
C PHE A 13 -4.51 -0.03 -3.21
N MET A 14 -4.71 -1.34 -3.07
CA MET A 14 -3.74 -2.35 -3.51
C MET A 14 -3.53 -2.32 -5.03
N GLU A 15 -4.60 -2.17 -5.80
CA GLU A 15 -4.52 -2.07 -7.26
C GLU A 15 -3.68 -0.87 -7.70
N ASN A 16 -3.87 0.29 -7.06
CA ASN A 16 -3.08 1.49 -7.33
C ASN A 16 -1.59 1.29 -6.99
N LEU A 17 -1.27 0.59 -5.90
CA LEU A 17 0.11 0.25 -5.56
C LEU A 17 0.74 -0.69 -6.59
N ILE A 18 0.01 -1.71 -7.05
CA ILE A 18 0.47 -2.69 -8.04
C ILE A 18 0.72 -2.03 -9.40
N LYS A 19 -0.15 -1.10 -9.82
CA LYS A 19 -0.01 -0.37 -11.09
C LYS A 19 1.12 0.68 -11.04
N SER A 20 1.59 1.04 -9.86
CA SER A 20 2.66 2.02 -9.71
C SER A 20 3.97 1.51 -10.32
N PRO A 21 4.64 2.29 -11.18
CA PRO A 21 5.95 1.92 -11.72
C PRO A 21 7.06 1.93 -10.66
N LEU A 22 6.79 2.48 -9.46
CA LEU A 22 7.74 2.61 -8.37
C LEU A 22 8.04 1.26 -7.69
N PHE A 23 7.09 0.34 -7.71
CA PHE A 23 7.21 -0.93 -7.01
C PHE A 23 7.41 -2.08 -8.01
N THR A 24 8.22 -3.07 -7.63
CA THR A 24 8.33 -4.33 -8.37
C THR A 24 7.52 -5.44 -7.72
N GLU A 25 7.33 -5.34 -6.41
CA GLU A 25 6.56 -6.30 -5.63
C GLU A 25 5.71 -5.53 -4.62
N VAL A 26 4.45 -5.92 -4.49
CA VAL A 26 3.50 -5.40 -3.50
C VAL A 26 2.76 -6.61 -2.93
N ALA A 27 2.77 -6.76 -1.61
CA ALA A 27 2.16 -7.90 -0.92
C ALA A 27 1.39 -7.45 0.31
N LEU A 28 0.17 -7.96 0.48
CA LEU A 28 -0.57 -7.84 1.73
C LEU A 28 0.05 -8.83 2.74
N LEU A 29 0.63 -8.32 3.81
CA LEU A 29 1.32 -9.13 4.82
C LEU A 29 0.37 -9.62 5.91
N GLY A 30 -0.70 -8.88 6.16
CA GLY A 30 -1.67 -9.24 7.18
C GLY A 30 -2.80 -8.26 7.29
N MET A 31 -3.89 -8.73 7.88
CA MET A 31 -5.07 -7.96 8.18
C MET A 31 -5.62 -8.41 9.52
N THR A 32 -6.00 -7.46 10.37
CA THR A 32 -6.50 -7.74 11.71
C THR A 32 -7.64 -6.80 12.04
N LYS A 33 -8.75 -7.38 12.49
CA LYS A 33 -9.90 -6.62 12.98
C LYS A 33 -9.72 -6.32 14.45
N ARG A 34 -9.92 -5.06 14.85
CA ARG A 34 -9.90 -4.62 16.25
C ARG A 34 -11.11 -3.76 16.55
N THR A 35 -11.59 -3.83 17.78
CA THR A 35 -12.65 -2.94 18.26
C THR A 35 -12.00 -1.80 19.03
N MET A 36 -12.26 -0.56 18.62
CA MET A 36 -11.77 0.66 19.26
C MET A 36 -12.95 1.59 19.50
N ASP A 37 -13.19 1.98 20.75
CA ASP A 37 -14.29 2.89 21.14
C ASP A 37 -15.66 2.51 20.55
N LYS A 38 -16.03 1.22 20.65
CA LYS A 38 -17.25 0.62 20.08
C LYS A 38 -17.35 0.67 18.55
N ARG A 39 -16.27 1.03 17.85
CA ARG A 39 -16.17 0.94 16.38
C ARG A 39 -15.30 -0.24 15.99
N GLU A 40 -15.68 -0.91 14.91
CA GLU A 40 -14.84 -1.89 14.27
C GLU A 40 -13.85 -1.18 13.35
N VAL A 41 -12.57 -1.45 13.57
CA VAL A 41 -11.46 -0.93 12.77
C VAL A 41 -10.71 -2.11 12.21
N MET A 42 -10.26 -2.00 10.97
CA MET A 42 -9.45 -3.01 10.32
C MET A 42 -8.06 -2.44 10.06
N ASP A 43 -7.08 -3.05 10.69
CA ASP A 43 -5.68 -2.78 10.43
C ASP A 43 -5.17 -3.72 9.36
N PHE A 44 -4.29 -3.23 8.51
CA PHE A 44 -3.63 -4.03 7.50
C PHE A 44 -2.17 -3.61 7.37
N ALA A 45 -1.33 -4.56 7.00
CA ALA A 45 0.09 -4.36 6.76
C ALA A 45 0.42 -4.73 5.31
N ILE A 46 1.19 -3.88 4.64
CA ILE A 46 1.61 -4.08 3.25
C ILE A 46 3.12 -4.00 3.19
N GLY A 47 3.73 -4.94 2.47
CA GLY A 47 5.13 -4.93 2.10
C GLY A 47 5.27 -4.50 0.64
N CYS A 48 6.17 -3.55 0.39
CA CYS A 48 6.49 -3.10 -0.97
C CYS A 48 8.00 -3.20 -1.21
N LYS A 49 8.39 -3.63 -2.41
CA LYS A 49 9.76 -3.58 -2.89
C LYS A 49 9.87 -2.52 -3.95
N LEU A 50 10.78 -1.56 -3.74
CA LEU A 50 11.05 -0.53 -4.72
C LEU A 50 11.76 -1.12 -5.93
N ARG A 51 11.40 -0.59 -7.11
CA ARG A 51 12.19 -0.79 -8.32
C ARG A 51 13.57 -0.17 -8.10
N GLY A 52 14.61 -0.97 -8.33
CA GLY A 52 15.99 -0.48 -8.27
C GLY A 52 16.24 0.63 -9.30
N PRO A 53 17.34 1.38 -9.16
CA PRO A 53 17.70 2.41 -10.12
C PRO A 53 17.79 1.79 -11.52
N VAL A 54 16.97 2.30 -12.45
CA VAL A 54 17.10 1.99 -13.87
C VAL A 54 18.35 2.72 -14.34
N PRO A 55 19.38 2.03 -14.87
CA PRO A 55 20.52 2.73 -15.45
C PRO A 55 19.99 3.67 -16.53
N LEU A 56 20.28 4.97 -16.38
CA LEU A 56 20.05 5.93 -17.45
C LEU A 56 20.83 5.40 -18.66
N GLN A 57 20.13 4.93 -19.69
CA GLN A 57 20.78 4.67 -20.97
C GLN A 57 21.37 6.00 -21.42
N LYS A 58 22.68 6.15 -21.25
CA LYS A 58 23.43 7.21 -21.92
C LYS A 58 23.29 6.91 -23.40
N GLY A 59 22.45 7.69 -24.09
CA GLY A 59 22.30 7.60 -25.54
C GLY A 59 23.66 7.73 -26.22
N LEU A 60 23.86 6.87 -27.22
CA LEU A 60 24.91 6.95 -28.23
C LEU A 60 24.71 8.17 -29.12
#